data_AF-A0A2D4PIN5-F1
#
_entry.id   AF-A0A2D4PIN5-F1
#
_cell.length_a   1.000
_cell.length_b   1.000
_cell.length_c   1.000
_cell.angle_alpha   90.00
_cell.angle_beta   90.00
_cell.angle_gamma   90.00
#
_symmetry.space_group_name_H-M   'P 1'
#
loop_
_entity.id
_entity.type
_entity.pdbx_description
1 polymer ?
#
loop_
_entity_poly.entity_id
_entity_poly.type
_entity_poly.pdbx_seq_one_letter_code
_entity_poly.pdbx_strand_id
1 'polypeptide(L)'
;NKDCQADIAFLIDGSYNIGHRRFNLQKNFIGKVAMTLGIGTEGPHVGVIQASDYPKTEFYLNNYTASKDVLFAIKEIAFQGGNSNTGNSCPCRSNITNIL
;
A
#
# COMPACT_ATOMS: atom_id res chain seq x y z
N ASN A 1 28.37 -1.23 8.95
CA ASN A 1 27.10 -0.48 8.95
C ASN A 1 25.99 -1.47 8.72
N LYS A 2 25.10 -1.67 9.70
CA LYS A 2 23.91 -2.50 9.51
C LYS A 2 22.88 -1.58 8.86
N ASP A 3 22.84 -1.61 7.54
CA ASP A 3 21.73 -1.01 6.80
C ASP A 3 20.47 -1.73 7.29
N CYS A 4 19.58 -0.98 7.95
CA CYS A 4 18.42 -1.57 8.59
C CYS A 4 17.50 -2.08 7.50
N GLN A 5 17.50 -3.40 7.28
CA GLN A 5 16.45 -4.12 6.56
C GLN A 5 15.12 -3.75 7.22
N ALA A 6 14.39 -2.84 6.58
CA ALA A 6 13.12 -2.35 7.07
C ALA A 6 12.06 -2.74 6.06
N ASP A 7 11.09 -3.51 6.52
CA ASP A 7 9.94 -3.89 5.73
C ASP A 7 8.79 -2.93 6.07
N ILE A 8 8.27 -2.23 5.07
CA ILE A 8 7.28 -1.17 5.25
C ILE A 8 6.01 -1.52 4.47
N ALA A 9 4.91 -1.68 5.20
CA ALA A 9 3.59 -1.85 4.61
C ALA A 9 2.79 -0.55 4.72
N PHE A 10 2.29 -0.04 3.58
CA PHE A 10 1.39 1.11 3.55
C PHE A 10 -0.07 0.66 3.48
N LEU A 11 -0.89 1.23 4.36
CA LEU A 11 -2.35 1.11 4.28
C LEU A 11 -2.91 2.40 3.67
N ILE A 12 -3.58 2.32 2.52
CA ILE A 12 -4.24 3.44 1.85
C ILE A 12 -5.76 3.34 1.96
N ASP A 13 -6.43 4.46 2.16
CA ASP A 13 -7.90 4.50 2.17
C ASP A 13 -8.42 4.60 0.73
N GLY A 14 -9.06 3.53 0.27
CA GLY A 14 -9.70 3.38 -1.04
C GLY A 14 -11.21 3.53 -1.01
N SER A 15 -11.79 4.10 0.05
CA SER A 15 -13.23 4.30 0.17
C SER A 15 -13.78 5.43 -0.71
N TYR A 16 -15.09 5.38 -0.98
CA TYR A 16 -15.79 6.43 -1.73
C TYR A 16 -15.72 7.81 -1.06
N ASN A 17 -15.57 7.87 0.27
CA ASN A 17 -15.44 9.12 1.02
C ASN A 17 -14.16 9.90 0.66
N ILE A 18 -13.08 9.18 0.33
CA ILE A 18 -11.83 9.77 -0.14
C ILE A 18 -12.01 10.32 -1.57
N GLY A 19 -12.57 9.49 -2.45
CA GLY A 19 -12.74 9.77 -3.87
C GLY A 19 -11.42 9.78 -4.66
N HIS A 20 -11.52 9.60 -5.99
CA HIS A 20 -10.38 9.40 -6.89
C HIS A 20 -9.26 10.45 -6.76
N ARG A 21 -9.61 11.74 -6.60
CA ARG A 21 -8.61 12.81 -6.53
C ARG A 21 -7.71 12.68 -5.30
N ARG A 22 -8.29 12.45 -4.12
CA ARG A 22 -7.51 12.32 -2.88
C ARG A 22 -6.78 10.98 -2.83
N PHE A 23 -7.37 9.94 -3.40
CA PHE A 23 -6.70 8.66 -3.57
C PHE A 23 -5.40 8.79 -4.38
N ASN A 24 -5.43 9.51 -5.51
CA ASN A 24 -4.22 9.76 -6.30
C ASN A 24 -3.15 10.54 -5.53
N LEU A 25 -3.52 11.42 -4.59
CA LEU A 25 -2.56 12.10 -3.71
C LEU A 25 -1.89 11.12 -2.74
N GLN A 26 -2.64 10.17 -2.18
CA GLN A 26 -2.08 9.10 -1.33
C GLN A 26 -1.07 8.26 -2.12
N LYS A 27 -1.43 7.81 -3.33
CA LYS A 27 -0.52 7.06 -4.22
C LYS A 27 0.76 7.84 -4.51
N ASN A 28 0.64 9.11 -4.86
CA ASN A 28 1.79 9.97 -5.15
C ASN A 28 2.70 10.18 -3.94
N PHE A 29 2.12 10.31 -2.73
CA PHE A 29 2.89 10.42 -1.50
C PHE A 29 3.70 9.14 -1.24
N ILE A 30 3.07 7.97 -1.30
CA ILE A 30 3.74 6.69 -1.05
C ILE A 30 4.80 6.43 -2.12
N GLY A 31 4.54 6.75 -3.39
CA GLY A 31 5.54 6.63 -4.45
C GLY A 31 6.79 7.48 -4.20
N LYS A 32 6.64 8.69 -3.64
CA LYS A 32 7.78 9.54 -3.24
C LYS A 32 8.56 8.96 -2.06
N VAL A 33 7.85 8.42 -1.06
CA VAL A 33 8.47 7.78 0.10
C VAL A 33 9.25 6.54 -0.34
N ALA A 34 8.65 5.65 -1.15
CA ALA A 34 9.28 4.46 -1.70
C ALA A 34 10.58 4.77 -2.46
N MET A 35 10.57 5.84 -3.27
CA MET A 35 11.77 6.31 -3.98
C MET A 35 12.88 6.82 -3.05
N THR A 36 12.52 7.33 -1.87
CA THR A 36 13.49 7.86 -0.88
C THR A 36 14.07 6.76 -0.01
N LEU A 37 13.34 5.66 0.19
CA LEU A 37 13.76 4.52 1.01
C LEU A 37 14.90 3.71 0.37
N GLY A 38 15.11 3.82 -0.95
CA GLY A 38 16.21 3.11 -1.62
C GLY A 38 16.00 1.61 -1.72
N ILE A 39 14.80 1.18 -2.13
CA ILE A 39 14.41 -0.24 -2.27
C ILE A 39 15.38 -1.00 -3.17
N GLY A 40 15.88 -2.13 -2.65
CA GLY A 40 16.84 -3.02 -3.29
C GLY A 40 16.53 -4.49 -3.02
N THR A 41 17.35 -5.41 -3.56
CA THR A 41 17.20 -6.87 -3.37
C THR A 41 17.34 -7.33 -1.94
N GLU A 42 18.18 -6.65 -1.16
CA GLU A 42 18.41 -6.92 0.26
C GLU A 42 17.51 -6.06 1.16
N GLY A 43 16.52 -5.36 0.60
CA GLY A 43 15.66 -4.41 1.31
C GLY A 43 16.21 -2.97 1.31
N PRO A 44 15.44 -2.00 1.84
CA PRO A 44 14.11 -2.13 2.44
C PRO A 44 13.03 -2.54 1.43
N HIS A 45 12.02 -3.29 1.88
CA HIS A 45 10.91 -3.77 1.05
C HIS A 45 9.63 -2.99 1.30
N VAL A 46 8.74 -2.95 0.30
CA VAL A 46 7.48 -2.18 0.39
C VAL A 46 6.29 -3.00 -0.07
N GLY A 47 5.25 -3.02 0.76
CA GLY A 47 3.93 -3.59 0.45
C GLY A 47 2.84 -2.52 0.54
N VAL A 48 1.74 -2.73 -0.17
CA VAL A 48 0.59 -1.81 -0.14
C VAL A 48 -0.72 -2.58 -0.01
N ILE A 49 -1.56 -2.13 0.92
CA ILE A 49 -2.94 -2.58 1.09
C ILE A 49 -3.87 -1.39 0.90
N GLN A 50 -4.91 -1.59 0.10
CA GLN A 50 -6.05 -0.70 0.05
C GLN A 50 -7.13 -1.12 1.05
N ALA A 51 -7.48 -0.23 1.97
CA ALA A 51 -8.57 -0.35 2.91
C ALA A 51 -9.85 0.26 2.33
N SER A 52 -10.91 -0.54 2.27
CA SER A 52 -12.29 -0.09 2.11
C SER A 52 -13.19 -1.12 2.83
N ASP A 53 -14.42 -1.33 2.37
CA ASP A 53 -15.33 -2.36 2.87
C ASP A 53 -14.71 -3.76 2.79
N TYR A 54 -13.90 -3.98 1.75
CA TYR A 54 -13.15 -5.21 1.53
C TYR A 54 -11.67 -4.86 1.35
N PRO A 55 -10.81 -5.13 2.35
CA PRO A 55 -9.39 -4.83 2.22
C PRO A 55 -8.78 -5.65 1.08
N LYS A 56 -7.96 -4.99 0.25
CA LYS A 56 -7.30 -5.60 -0.90
C LYS A 56 -5.80 -5.38 -0.80
N THR A 57 -5.04 -6.47 -0.78
CA THR A 57 -3.58 -6.39 -0.95
C THR A 57 -3.29 -6.08 -2.41
N GLU A 58 -2.62 -4.96 -2.66
CA GLU A 58 -2.21 -4.57 -4.01
C GLU A 58 -0.88 -5.24 -4.39
N PHE A 59 0.06 -5.30 -3.45
CA PHE A 59 1.27 -6.11 -3.56
C PHE A 59 1.95 -6.32 -2.20
N TYR A 60 2.70 -7.42 -2.07
CA TYR A 60 3.45 -7.81 -0.88
C TYR A 60 4.86 -7.20 -0.86
N LEU A 61 5.53 -7.24 0.30
CA LEU A 61 6.86 -6.67 0.52
C LEU A 61 7.89 -7.14 -0.53
N ASN A 62 7.91 -8.44 -0.82
CA ASN A 62 8.92 -9.08 -1.67
C ASN A 62 8.57 -9.09 -3.16
N ASN A 63 7.51 -8.41 -3.59
CA ASN A 63 7.11 -8.40 -5.00
C ASN A 63 8.07 -7.60 -5.89
N TYR A 64 8.79 -6.63 -5.32
CA TYR A 64 9.63 -5.71 -6.08
C TYR A 64 10.94 -5.44 -5.35
N THR A 65 12.04 -5.48 -6.11
CA THR A 65 13.40 -5.26 -5.60
C THR A 65 14.05 -3.99 -6.16
N ALA A 66 13.28 -3.18 -6.89
CA ALA A 66 13.74 -1.91 -7.43
C ALA A 66 12.71 -0.79 -7.18
N SER A 67 13.21 0.37 -6.76
CA SER A 67 12.37 1.55 -6.45
C SER A 67 11.50 2.00 -7.64
N LYS A 68 11.99 1.84 -8.88
CA LYS A 68 11.25 2.19 -10.09
C LYS A 68 10.03 1.28 -10.32
N ASP A 69 10.18 -0.01 -10.03
CA ASP A 69 9.12 -0.99 -10.22
C ASP A 69 8.02 -0.80 -9.16
N VAL A 70 8.42 -0.51 -7.92
CA VAL A 70 7.49 -0.12 -6.86
C VAL A 70 6.74 1.17 -7.23
N LEU A 71 7.43 2.18 -7.76
CA LEU A 71 6.78 3.41 -8.20
C LEU A 71 5.76 3.15 -9.32
N PHE A 72 6.09 2.27 -10.28
CA PHE A 72 5.17 1.89 -11.35
C PHE A 72 3.96 1.14 -10.79
N ALA A 73 4.19 0.14 -9.95
CA ALA A 73 3.14 -0.63 -9.28
C ALA A 73 2.19 0.27 -8.48
N ILE A 74 2.71 1.22 -7.71
CA ILE A 74 1.90 2.18 -6.96
C ILE A 74 1.04 3.01 -7.91
N LYS A 75 1.56 3.47 -9.05
CA LYS A 75 0.79 4.27 -10.01
C LYS A 75 -0.37 3.48 -10.61
N GLU A 76 -0.17 2.19 -10.89
CA GLU A 76 -1.16 1.29 -11.46
C GLU A 76 -2.25 0.84 -10.47
N ILE A 77 -2.11 1.10 -9.17
CA ILE A 77 -3.16 0.77 -8.19
C ILE A 77 -4.48 1.46 -8.59
N ALA A 78 -5.49 0.64 -8.88
CA ALA A 78 -6.83 1.09 -9.19
C ALA A 78 -7.59 1.45 -7.90
N PHE A 79 -8.28 2.59 -7.93
CA PHE A 79 -9.22 2.96 -6.88
C PHE A 79 -10.36 1.95 -6.86
N GLN A 80 -10.52 1.14 -5.80
CA GLN A 80 -11.61 0.15 -5.80
C GLN A 80 -12.95 0.72 -5.35
N GLY A 81 -12.97 1.79 -4.55
CA GLY A 81 -14.21 2.26 -3.95
C GLY A 81 -14.74 1.33 -2.85
N GLY A 82 -15.78 1.78 -2.15
CA GLY A 82 -16.39 1.09 -1.01
C GLY A 82 -17.04 2.10 -0.05
N ASN A 83 -18.18 1.74 0.52
CA ASN A 83 -18.88 2.54 1.52
C ASN A 83 -18.28 2.33 2.91
N SER A 84 -17.51 3.29 3.42
CA SER A 84 -16.98 3.30 4.80
C SER A 84 -18.06 3.26 5.92
N ASN A 85 -19.34 3.20 5.56
CA ASN A 85 -20.52 3.48 6.41
C ASN A 85 -21.56 2.35 6.43
N THR A 86 -21.19 1.08 6.30
CA THR A 86 -22.08 0.03 6.83
C THR A 86 -21.85 -0.09 8.34
N GLY A 87 -22.74 0.56 9.11
CA GLY A 87 -22.85 0.46 10.57
C GLY A 87 -23.23 -0.93 11.09
N ASN A 88 -22.78 -1.99 10.43
CA ASN A 88 -22.79 -3.37 10.87
C ASN A 88 -21.39 -3.94 10.63
N SER A 89 -20.59 -3.95 11.70
CA SER A 89 -19.45 -4.84 11.96
C SER A 89 -18.39 -4.98 10.85
N CYS A 90 -17.19 -4.41 11.07
CA CYS A 90 -15.93 -5.06 10.67
C CYS A 90 -16.09 -6.58 10.97
N PRO A 91 -15.54 -7.43 10.11
CA PRO A 91 -14.24 -7.87 10.53
C PRO A 91 -13.26 -7.34 9.52
N CYS A 92 -12.57 -6.29 9.95
CA CYS A 92 -11.24 -5.96 9.53
C CYS A 92 -10.34 -7.12 9.94
N ARG A 93 -10.50 -8.24 9.23
CA ARG A 93 -9.71 -9.46 9.28
C ARG A 93 -8.96 -9.53 7.97
N SER A 94 -8.31 -8.42 7.62
CA SER A 94 -7.06 -8.52 6.89
C SER A 94 -6.08 -9.17 7.87
N ASN A 95 -5.63 -10.40 7.58
CA ASN A 95 -4.44 -10.94 8.21
C ASN A 95 -3.29 -10.04 7.77
N ILE A 96 -3.02 -8.96 8.52
CA ILE A 96 -1.82 -8.13 8.35
C ILE A 96 -0.55 -9.02 8.42
N THR A 97 -0.64 -10.17 9.08
CA THR A 97 0.34 -11.25 9.09
C THR A 97 0.71 -11.80 7.70
N ASN A 98 -0.14 -11.67 6.68
CA ASN A 98 0.14 -12.15 5.32
C ASN A 98 0.83 -11.10 4.43
N ILE A 99 1.15 -9.90 4.95
CA ILE A 99 1.95 -8.92 4.18
C ILE A 99 3.45 -9.29 4.19
N LEU A 100 3.87 -10.05 5.21
CA LEU A 100 5.20 -10.60 5.38
C LEU A 100 5.52 -11.63 4.27
#